data_AF-A0A258JTZ8-F1
#
_entry.id   AF-A0A258JTZ8-F1
#
_cell.length_a   1.000
_cell.length_b   1.000
_cell.length_c   1.000
_cell.angle_alpha   90.00
_cell.angle_beta   90.00
_cell.angle_gamma   90.00
#
_symmetry.space_group_name_H-M   'P 1'
#
loop_
_entity.id
_entity.type
_entity.pdbx_description
1 polymer ?
#
loop_
_entity_poly.entity_id
_entity_poly.type
_entity_poly.pdbx_seq_one_letter_code
_entity_poly.pdbx_strand_id
1 'polypeptide(L)'
;FSAASIWEIAIKAALGRPDFSIDPDEIFKAAVTTGFVEMPVRAQAAMAVARLPAHHRDPFDRLLVAQAMTEPARLYTADLQLRPYSELVVLVS
;
A
#
# COMPACT_ATOMS: atom_id res chain seq x y z
N PHE A 1 -6.57 -6.29 -1.83
CA PHE A 1 -5.89 -5.15 -1.19
C PHE A 1 -4.78 -5.67 -0.28
N SER A 2 -3.82 -4.83 0.08
CA SER A 2 -2.75 -5.21 1.02
C SER A 2 -3.09 -4.72 2.42
N ALA A 3 -2.72 -5.49 3.45
CA ALA A 3 -2.82 -5.08 4.84
C ALA A 3 -1.98 -3.81 5.14
N ALA A 4 -0.91 -3.56 4.37
CA ALA A 4 -0.09 -2.35 4.52
C ALA A 4 -0.88 -1.06 4.23
N SER A 5 -1.83 -1.09 3.29
CA SER A 5 -2.70 0.07 3.00
C SER A 5 -3.67 0.36 4.17
N ILE A 6 -4.23 -0.69 4.77
CA ILE A 6 -5.09 -0.55 5.97
C ILE A 6 -4.25 -0.04 7.15
N TRP A 7 -3.02 -0.53 7.31
CA TRP A 7 -2.10 -0.09 8.35
C TRP A 7 -1.78 1.41 8.24
N GLU A 8 -1.48 1.89 7.03
CA GLU A 8 -1.25 3.32 6.78
C GLU A 8 -2.47 4.18 7.12
N ILE A 9 -3.68 3.75 6.72
CA ILE A 9 -4.95 4.42 7.04
C ILE A 9 -5.18 4.46 8.56
N ALA A 10 -4.94 3.35 9.26
CA ALA A 10 -5.09 3.28 10.71
C ALA A 10 -4.14 4.22 11.46
N ILE A 11 -2.89 4.33 11.01
CA ILE A 11 -1.93 5.30 11.58
C ILE A 11 -2.41 6.74 11.32
N LYS A 12 -2.81 7.07 10.09
CA LYS A 12 -3.30 8.43 9.75
C LYS A 12 -4.52 8.82 10.59
N ALA A 13 -5.46 7.89 10.78
CA ALA A 13 -6.62 8.08 11.66
C ALA A 13 -6.20 8.30 13.12
N ALA A 14 -5.30 7.46 13.65
CA ALA A 14 -4.82 7.56 15.02
C ALA A 14 -4.05 8.87 15.31
N LEU A 15 -3.36 9.41 14.29
CA LEU A 15 -2.68 10.70 14.38
C LEU A 15 -3.65 11.90 14.41
N GLY A 16 -4.95 11.69 14.20
CA GLY A 16 -5.98 12.72 14.33
C GLY A 16 -5.79 13.90 13.38
N ARG A 17 -5.31 13.64 12.15
CA ARG A 17 -5.04 14.72 11.21
C ARG A 17 -6.34 15.46 10.85
N PRO A 18 -6.36 16.81 10.83
CA PRO A 18 -7.58 17.59 10.60
C PRO A 18 -8.25 17.30 9.24
N ASP A 19 -7.46 16.86 8.26
CA ASP A 19 -7.85 16.50 6.90
C ASP A 19 -8.13 15.00 6.72
N PHE A 20 -8.12 14.20 7.79
CA PHE A 20 -8.28 12.76 7.72
C PHE A 20 -9.32 12.25 8.73
N SER A 21 -10.57 12.12 8.28
CA SER A 21 -11.71 11.66 9.09
C SER A 21 -12.20 10.26 8.72
N ILE A 22 -11.32 9.41 8.21
CA ILE A 22 -11.66 8.07 7.71
C ILE A 22 -11.55 7.05 8.84
N ASP A 23 -12.60 6.25 9.04
CA ASP A 23 -12.57 5.08 9.93
C ASP A 23 -11.94 3.87 9.21
N PRO A 24 -10.80 3.32 9.70
CA PRO A 24 -10.17 2.15 9.10
C PRO A 24 -11.09 0.92 9.04
N ASP A 25 -12.01 0.75 10.00
CA ASP A 25 -12.95 -0.37 10.02
C ASP A 25 -13.98 -0.25 8.90
N GLU A 26 -14.43 0.97 8.59
CA GLU A 26 -15.33 1.22 7.46
C GLU A 26 -14.64 0.92 6.13
N ILE A 27 -13.37 1.32 5.96
CA ILE A 27 -12.59 1.02 4.76
C ILE A 27 -12.39 -0.49 4.60
N PHE A 28 -12.01 -1.19 5.66
CA PHE A 28 -11.84 -2.65 5.61
C PHE A 28 -13.14 -3.35 5.21
N LYS A 29 -14.26 -3.00 5.86
CA LYS A 29 -15.58 -3.57 5.52
C LYS A 29 -15.94 -3.28 4.07
N ALA A 30 -15.77 -2.04 3.61
CA ALA A 30 -16.05 -1.66 2.23
C ALA A 30 -15.20 -2.45 1.22
N ALA A 31 -13.91 -2.64 1.49
CA ALA A 31 -13.03 -3.44 0.64
C ALA A 31 -13.52 -4.88 0.52
N VAL A 32 -13.89 -5.51 1.64
CA VAL A 32 -14.41 -6.89 1.64
C VAL A 32 -15.76 -6.99 0.94
N THR A 33 -16.70 -6.08 1.23
CA THR A 33 -18.06 -6.14 0.65
C THR A 33 -18.11 -5.81 -0.84
N THR A 34 -17.17 -5.02 -1.34
CA THR A 34 -17.01 -4.75 -2.78
C THR A 34 -16.29 -5.87 -3.53
N GLY A 35 -15.84 -6.92 -2.83
CA GLY A 35 -15.25 -8.11 -3.43
C GLY A 35 -13.73 -8.04 -3.59
N PHE A 36 -13.05 -7.07 -2.98
CA PHE A 36 -11.59 -7.12 -2.94
C PHE A 36 -11.14 -8.25 -2.01
N VAL A 37 -10.15 -9.00 -2.48
CA VAL A 37 -9.50 -10.06 -1.70
C VAL A 37 -8.27 -9.49 -1.01
N GLU A 38 -8.12 -9.75 0.29
CA GLU A 38 -6.91 -9.42 1.03
C GLU A 38 -5.73 -10.29 0.55
N MET A 39 -4.61 -9.65 0.25
CA MET A 39 -3.37 -10.31 -0.14
C MET A 39 -2.39 -10.26 1.04
N PRO A 40 -2.02 -11.42 1.64
CA PRO A 40 -1.14 -11.46 2.79
C PRO A 40 0.22 -10.84 2.50
N VAL A 41 0.71 -9.96 3.37
CA VAL A 41 2.10 -9.48 3.31
C VAL A 41 3.02 -10.61 3.77
N ARG A 42 3.76 -11.22 2.84
CA ARG A 42 4.73 -12.28 3.15
C ARG A 42 6.12 -11.70 3.46
N ALA A 43 6.91 -12.44 4.25
CA ALA A 43 8.29 -12.08 4.57
C ALA A 43 9.16 -11.84 3.33
N GLN A 44 8.86 -12.51 2.20
CA GLN A 44 9.53 -12.30 0.91
C GLN A 44 9.40 -10.86 0.41
N ALA A 45 8.20 -10.28 0.48
CA ALA A 45 7.97 -8.87 0.13
C ALA A 45 8.75 -7.95 1.08
N ALA A 46 8.70 -8.21 2.39
CA ALA A 46 9.42 -7.42 3.38
C ALA A 46 10.95 -7.44 3.18
N MET A 47 11.53 -8.60 2.86
CA MET A 47 12.95 -8.72 2.54
C MET A 47 13.32 -7.99 1.25
N ALA A 48 12.43 -8.00 0.24
CA ALA A 48 12.68 -7.34 -1.05
C ALA A 48 12.77 -5.81 -0.92
N VAL A 49 12.19 -5.20 0.12
CA VAL A 49 12.30 -3.75 0.40
C VAL A 49 13.76 -3.29 0.46
N ALA A 50 14.68 -4.12 0.97
CA ALA A 50 16.10 -3.80 1.08
C ALA A 50 16.80 -3.67 -0.29
N ARG A 51 16.20 -4.21 -1.35
CA ARG A 51 16.73 -4.15 -2.73
C ARG A 51 16.15 -2.99 -3.53
N LEU A 52 15.14 -2.30 -2.99
CA LEU A 52 14.54 -1.15 -3.67
C LEU A 52 15.48 0.06 -3.62
N PRO A 53 15.61 0.82 -4.73
CA PRO A 53 16.34 2.09 -4.72
C PRO A 53 15.74 3.08 -3.71
N ALA A 54 16.55 4.00 -3.19
CA ALA A 54 16.12 4.94 -2.16
C ALA A 54 15.38 6.16 -2.74
N HIS A 55 14.30 5.95 -3.51
CA HIS A 55 13.52 7.04 -4.10
C HIS A 55 12.46 7.61 -3.15
N HIS A 56 11.97 6.80 -2.21
CA HIS A 56 10.86 7.13 -1.32
C HIS A 56 11.22 6.77 0.12
N ARG A 57 10.75 7.56 1.10
CA ARG A 57 11.06 7.36 2.52
C ARG A 57 10.00 6.57 3.28
N ASP A 58 8.76 6.59 2.80
CA ASP A 58 7.68 5.88 3.48
C ASP A 58 7.90 4.36 3.42
N PRO A 59 8.00 3.67 4.58
CA PRO A 59 8.20 2.23 4.62
C PRO A 59 6.99 1.44 4.11
N PHE A 60 5.77 1.96 4.21
CA PHE A 60 4.55 1.28 3.74
C PHE A 60 4.49 1.27 2.22
N ASP A 61 4.75 2.39 1.57
CA ASP A 61 4.79 2.47 0.11
C ASP A 61 5.88 1.58 -0.48
N ARG A 62 7.05 1.55 0.16
CA ARG A 62 8.13 0.65 -0.25
C ARG A 62 7.74 -0.82 -0.09
N LEU A 63 7.02 -1.16 0.98
CA LEU A 63 6.51 -2.51 1.17
C LEU A 63 5.45 -2.87 0.12
N LEU A 64 4.54 -1.96 -0.23
CA LEU A 64 3.52 -2.15 -1.27
C LEU A 64 4.16 -2.37 -2.65
N VAL A 65 5.17 -1.57 -3.00
CA VAL A 65 5.97 -1.75 -4.22
C VAL A 65 6.65 -3.12 -4.21
N ALA A 66 7.32 -3.48 -3.11
CA ALA A 66 7.99 -4.76 -3.00
C ALA A 66 7.01 -5.94 -3.11
N GLN A 67 5.83 -5.83 -2.49
CA GLN A 67 4.79 -6.84 -2.56
C GLN A 67 4.31 -7.04 -4.00
N ALA A 68 4.04 -5.96 -4.73
CA ALA A 68 3.67 -6.02 -6.14
C ALA A 68 4.77 -6.65 -7.02
N MET A 69 6.05 -6.42 -6.70
CA MET A 69 7.17 -7.02 -7.43
C MET A 69 7.41 -8.49 -7.10
N THR A 70 7.00 -8.97 -5.92
CA THR A 70 7.21 -10.36 -5.48
C THR A 70 5.99 -11.26 -5.67
N GLU A 71 4.82 -10.68 -5.94
CA GLU A 71 3.54 -11.37 -6.07
C GLU A 71 2.88 -10.98 -7.41
N PRO A 72 1.94 -11.77 -7.97
CA PRO A 72 1.29 -11.44 -9.26
C PRO A 72 0.25 -10.33 -9.09
N ALA A 73 0.70 -9.12 -8.74
CA ALA A 73 -0.14 -7.97 -8.42
C ALA A 73 0.35 -6.69 -9.13
N ARG A 74 -0.55 -5.72 -9.22
CA ARG A 74 -0.24 -4.34 -9.64
C ARG A 74 -0.54 -3.40 -8.47
N LEU A 75 0.32 -2.41 -8.28
CA LEU A 75 0.11 -1.37 -7.28
C LEU A 75 -0.61 -0.19 -7.94
N TYR A 76 -1.87 0.03 -7.57
CA TYR A 76 -2.63 1.21 -7.98
C TYR A 76 -2.40 2.33 -6.96
N THR A 77 -1.94 3.50 -7.40
CA THR A 77 -1.58 4.61 -6.51
C THR A 77 -1.79 5.97 -7.18
N ALA A 78 -2.07 7.00 -6.38
CA ALA A 78 -2.05 8.39 -6.85
C ALA A 78 -0.64 9.02 -6.73
N ASP A 79 0.32 8.36 -6.08
CA ASP A 79 1.67 8.89 -5.91
C ASP A 79 2.57 8.62 -7.12
N LEU A 80 2.85 9.70 -7.86
CA LEU A 80 3.75 9.71 -9.01
C LEU A 80 5.17 9.27 -8.66
N GLN A 81 5.61 9.45 -7.41
CA GLN A 81 6.97 9.09 -6.97
C GLN A 81 7.21 7.59 -6.91
N LEU A 82 6.15 6.76 -6.92
CA LEU A 82 6.28 5.31 -6.90
C LEU A 82 6.51 4.72 -8.30
N ARG A 83 6.14 5.43 -9.36
CA ARG A 83 6.27 4.94 -10.75
C ARG A 83 7.68 4.50 -11.15
N PRO A 84 8.77 5.17 -10.73
CA PRO A 84 10.13 4.76 -11.08
C PRO A 84 10.56 3.38 -10.54
N TYR A 85 9.84 2.80 -9.57
CA TYR A 85 10.22 1.50 -9.00
C TYR A 85 9.94 0.32 -9.92
N SER A 86 8.85 0.33 -10.67
CA SER A 86 8.41 -0.81 -11.48
C SER A 86 7.29 -0.43 -12.45
N GLU A 87 7.23 -1.12 -13.59
CA GLU A 87 6.09 -1.09 -14.52
C GLU A 87 4.78 -1.64 -13.91
N LEU A 88 4.87 -2.34 -12.77
CA LEU A 88 3.72 -2.84 -12.02
C LEU A 88 3.01 -1.75 -11.22
N VAL A 89 3.59 -0.54 -11.13
CA VAL A 89 2.97 0.62 -10.52
C VAL A 89 2.08 1.32 -11.55
N VAL A 90 0.77 1.31 -11.29
CA VAL A 90 -0.26 1.93 -12.12
C VAL A 90 -0.78 3.18 -11.42
N LEU A 91 -0.74 4.30 -12.12
CA LEU A 91 -1.26 5.55 -11.60
C LEU A 91 -2.78 5.62 -11.77
N VAL A 92 -3.48 6.00 -10.71
CA VAL A 92 -4.91 6.33 -10.76
C VAL A 92 -5.08 7.86 -10.72
N SER A 93 -5.90 8.37 -11.63
CA SER A 93 -6.21 9.81 -11.79
C SER A 93 -7.52 10.18 -11.12
#